data_AF-A0A3G9CQC0-F1
#
_entry.id   AF-A0A3G9CQC0-F1
#
_cell.length_a   1.000
_cell.length_b   1.000
_cell.length_c   1.000
_cell.angle_alpha   90.00
_cell.angle_beta   90.00
_cell.angle_gamma   90.00
#
_symmetry.space_group_name_H-M   'P 1'
#
loop_
_entity.id
_entity.type
_entity.pdbx_description
1 polymer ?
#
loop_
_entity_poly.entity_id
_entity_poly.type
_entity_poly.pdbx_seq_one_letter_code
_entity_poly.pdbx_strand_id
1 'polypeptide(L)' 'MKTTISNDKCFSTWAKQTCTNHLEILEHMRKSTDPMDRAIAKRIMQTAGAENID' A
#
# COMPACT_ATOMS: atom_id res chain seq x y z
N MET A 1 -26.02 -5.34 19.25
CA MET A 1 -25.52 -5.30 17.85
C MET A 1 -24.02 -5.53 17.89
N LYS A 2 -23.52 -6.57 17.23
CA LYS A 2 -22.09 -6.87 17.11
C LYS A 2 -21.58 -6.09 15.89
N THR A 3 -20.78 -5.05 16.11
CA THR A 3 -20.16 -4.26 15.04
C THR A 3 -19.11 -5.13 14.35
N THR A 4 -19.51 -5.77 13.25
CA THR A 4 -18.58 -6.44 12.35
C THR A 4 -17.77 -5.36 11.65
N ILE A 5 -16.55 -5.12 12.12
CA ILE A 5 -15.61 -4.21 11.45
C ILE A 5 -15.28 -4.82 10.08
N SER A 6 -15.88 -4.29 9.03
CA SER A 6 -15.57 -4.65 7.64
C SER A 6 -14.38 -3.80 7.13
N ASN A 7 -13.23 -3.84 7.81
CA ASN A 7 -12.08 -3.00 7.44
C ASN A 7 -11.15 -3.63 6.38
N ASP A 8 -11.12 -4.95 6.24
CA ASP A 8 -10.12 -5.60 5.36
C ASP A 8 -10.36 -5.34 3.86
N LYS A 9 -11.60 -5.07 3.47
CA LYS A 9 -11.92 -4.64 2.09
C LYS A 9 -11.50 -3.19 1.81
N CYS A 10 -11.42 -2.33 2.83
CA CYS A 10 -11.14 -0.90 2.65
C CYS A 10 -9.67 -0.68 2.30
N PHE A 11 -8.75 -1.26 3.09
CA PHE A 11 -7.32 -1.03 2.90
C PHE A 11 -6.79 -1.65 1.62
N SER A 12 -7.22 -2.87 1.28
CA SER A 12 -6.77 -3.55 0.04
C SER A 12 -7.27 -2.84 -1.22
N THR A 13 -8.52 -2.39 -1.23
CA THR A 13 -9.09 -1.60 -2.34
C THR A 13 -8.38 -0.26 -2.46
N TRP A 14 -8.19 0.44 -1.34
CA TRP A 14 -7.45 1.70 -1.31
C TRP A 14 -6.01 1.52 -1.79
N ALA A 15 -5.30 0.48 -1.33
CA ALA A 15 -3.91 0.23 -1.74
C ALA A 15 -3.80 -0.01 -3.25
N LYS A 16 -4.73 -0.77 -3.84
CA LYS A 16 -4.81 -0.96 -5.30
C LYS A 16 -5.01 0.38 -6.02
N GLN A 17 -5.96 1.19 -5.57
CA GLN A 17 -6.22 2.52 -6.16
C GLN A 17 -5.01 3.44 -6.03
N THR A 18 -4.37 3.47 -4.87
CA THR A 18 -3.16 4.26 -4.62
C THR A 18 -2.01 3.82 -5.50
N CYS A 19 -1.78 2.51 -5.67
CA CYS A 19 -0.77 2.01 -6.61
C CYS A 19 -1.06 2.39 -8.06
N THR A 20 -2.32 2.35 -8.50
CA THR A 20 -2.69 2.75 -9.86
C THR A 20 -2.54 4.26 -10.09
N ASN A 21 -2.96 5.08 -9.12
CA ASN A 21 -3.07 6.52 -9.30
C ASN A 21 -1.79 7.29 -8.90
N HIS A 22 -0.96 6.70 -8.04
CA HIS A 22 0.17 7.38 -7.38
C HIS A 22 1.44 6.51 -7.39
N LEU A 23 1.64 5.71 -8.43
CA LEU A 23 2.79 4.80 -8.53
C LEU A 23 4.13 5.54 -8.37
N GLU A 24 4.30 6.67 -9.05
CA GLU A 24 5.51 7.50 -8.98
C GLU A 24 5.83 7.93 -7.55
N ILE A 25 4.83 8.38 -6.78
CA ILE A 25 5.01 8.76 -5.38
C ILE A 25 5.49 7.57 -4.55
N LEU A 26 4.88 6.39 -4.74
CA LEU A 26 5.29 5.19 -4.02
C LEU A 26 6.71 4.73 -4.40
N GLU A 27 7.11 4.88 -5.66
CA GLU A 27 8.49 4.61 -6.08
C GLU A 27 9.50 5.60 -5.48
N HIS A 28 9.12 6.87 -5.39
CA HIS A 28 9.91 7.88 -4.68
C HIS A 28 10.05 7.55 -3.20
N MET A 29 8.95 7.19 -2.52
CA MET A 29 8.95 6.76 -1.12
C MET A 29 9.80 5.50 -0.90
N ARG A 30 9.78 4.54 -1.85
CA ARG A 30 10.63 3.34 -1.81
C ARG A 30 12.13 3.66 -1.89
N LYS A 31 12.49 4.78 -2.53
CA LYS A 31 13.86 5.29 -2.63
C LYS A 31 14.19 6.33 -1.53
N SER A 32 13.24 6.66 -0.67
CA SER A 32 13.44 7.63 0.42
C SER A 32 14.51 7.15 1.40
N THR A 33 15.26 8.09 1.96
CA THR A 33 16.20 7.83 3.05
C THR A 33 15.49 7.49 4.36
N ASP A 34 14.22 7.92 4.50
CA ASP A 34 13.41 7.61 5.66
C ASP A 34 13.01 6.11 5.64
N PRO A 35 13.34 5.32 6.67
CA PRO A 35 12.89 3.93 6.77
C PRO A 35 11.37 3.78 6.82
N MET A 36 10.64 4.75 7.37
CA MET A 36 9.18 4.71 7.47
C MET A 36 8.52 4.88 6.11
N ASP A 37 9.00 5.82 5.28
CA ASP A 37 8.51 6.00 3.91
C ASP A 37 8.66 4.71 3.11
N ARG A 38 9.82 4.07 3.20
CA ARG A 38 10.09 2.79 2.54
C ARG A 38 9.16 1.69 3.03
N ALA A 39 8.96 1.58 4.33
CA ALA A 39 8.08 0.57 4.93
C ALA A 39 6.62 0.77 4.52
N ILE A 40 6.15 2.03 4.47
CA ILE A 40 4.79 2.38 4.05
C ILE A 40 4.61 2.05 2.57
N ALA A 41 5.50 2.50 1.69
CA ALA A 41 5.42 2.24 0.26
C ALA A 41 5.42 0.74 -0.04
N LYS A 42 6.33 -0.01 0.60
CA LYS A 42 6.37 -1.47 0.50
C LYS A 42 5.05 -2.10 0.93
N ARG A 43 4.49 -1.70 2.08
CA ARG A 43 3.23 -2.26 2.58
C ARG A 43 2.06 -2.02 1.63
N ILE A 44 1.98 -0.82 1.03
CA ILE A 44 0.95 -0.45 0.06
C ILE A 44 1.10 -1.30 -1.21
N MET A 45 2.31 -1.36 -1.78
CA MET A 45 2.60 -2.13 -3.01
C MET A 45 2.33 -3.63 -2.85
N GLN A 46 2.75 -4.22 -1.73
CA GLN A 46 2.45 -5.62 -1.41
C GLN A 46 0.95 -5.88 -1.30
N THR A 47 0.22 -4.99 -0.62
CA THR A 47 -1.22 -5.12 -0.43
C THR A 47 -1.99 -4.95 -1.76
N ALA A 48 -1.47 -4.13 -2.68
CA ALA A 48 -2.04 -3.98 -4.01
C ALA A 48 -1.84 -5.22 -4.90
N GLY A 49 -0.95 -6.14 -4.51
CA GLY A 49 -0.51 -7.26 -5.35
C GLY A 49 0.48 -6.84 -6.44
N ALA A 50 1.13 -5.68 -6.28
CA ALA A 50 2.10 -5.14 -7.23
C ALA A 50 3.53 -5.69 -7.02
N GLU A 51 3.76 -6.42 -5.93
CA GLU A 51 5.02 -7.11 -5.66
C GLU A 51 4.88 -8.58 -6.08
N ASN A 52 5.24 -8.87 -7.33
CA ASN A 52 5.73 -10.20 -7.66
C ASN A 52 7.16 -10.29 -7.11
N ILE A 53 7.34 -11.32 -6.30
CA ILE A 53 8.51 -11.65 -5.50
C ILE A 53 9.71 -11.94 -6.40
N ASP A 54 10.82 -11.23 -6.18
CA ASP A 54 12.18 -11.80 -6.01
C ASP A 54 13.02 -10.85 -5.14
#